data_AF-A0A167QCQ0-F1
#
_entry.id   AF-A0A167QCQ0-F1
#
_cell.length_a   1.000
_cell.length_b   1.000
_cell.length_c   1.000
_cell.angle_alpha   90.00
_cell.angle_beta   90.00
_cell.angle_gamma   90.00
#
_symmetry.space_group_name_H-M   'P 1'
#
loop_
_entity.id
_entity.type
_entity.pdbx_description
1 polymer ?
#
loop_
_entity_poly.entity_id
_entity_poly.type
_entity_poly.pdbx_seq_one_letter_code
_entity_poly.pdbx_strand_id
1 'polypeptide(L)'
;MKKKILKKCDIEYENDIKSGTSPLVFDFSKPSPIPSNNDAKNLELIKIINDFGISHQAYKKLATHFNKILELSTEITYRACTPYLGSKLLKCYSDLEENIYSVCPKGCMMFNEAHKIVCKHCGEDCYKADKNNKDGMPVAAKNMVQISLVRQLALVLANSTTKAEMLYRHNHEQISDGSKSDIFDGHAYQTRDIFSPMRMILPFCLIILNATILNLPPMVYYKKNQMLQIEMIPGPSAPLDFWSFLKPTLLELKVLQEEGMVVKTQTAII
;
A
#
# COMPACT_ATOMS: atom_id res chain seq x y z
N MET A 1 43.33 -16.15 -6.48
CA MET A 1 41.99 -15.91 -5.90
C MET A 1 41.68 -14.41 -5.98
N LYS A 2 40.75 -14.00 -6.85
CA LYS A 2 40.40 -12.59 -7.08
C LYS A 2 39.42 -12.10 -6.01
N LYS A 3 39.85 -11.16 -5.15
CA LYS A 3 38.96 -10.37 -4.27
C LYS A 3 38.14 -9.44 -5.15
N LYS A 4 36.83 -9.66 -5.25
CA LYS A 4 35.86 -8.69 -5.81
C LYS A 4 35.65 -7.62 -4.76
N ILE A 5 36.23 -6.44 -5.00
CA ILE A 5 35.95 -5.22 -4.25
C ILE A 5 34.50 -4.82 -4.58
N LEU A 6 33.67 -4.73 -3.54
CA LEU A 6 32.32 -4.17 -3.62
C LEU A 6 32.47 -2.70 -4.06
N LYS A 7 32.05 -2.38 -5.29
CA LYS A 7 31.90 -0.98 -5.70
C LYS A 7 30.79 -0.37 -4.84
N LYS A 8 31.15 0.63 -4.04
CA LYS A 8 30.21 1.59 -3.44
C LYS A 8 29.37 2.17 -4.58
N CYS A 9 28.05 2.03 -4.50
CA CYS A 9 27.15 2.87 -5.28
C CYS A 9 27.11 4.23 -4.58
N ASP A 10 27.94 5.16 -5.02
CA ASP A 10 27.77 6.56 -4.71
C ASP A 10 26.61 7.06 -5.56
N ILE A 11 25.46 7.30 -4.92
CA ILE A 11 24.31 7.98 -5.54
C ILE A 11 24.52 9.46 -5.28
N GLU A 12 25.09 10.16 -6.25
CA GLU A 12 25.15 11.62 -6.26
C GLU A 12 23.73 12.16 -6.49
N TYR A 13 23.12 12.71 -5.45
CA TYR A 13 21.91 13.52 -5.56
C TYR A 13 22.34 14.95 -5.89
N GLU A 14 22.15 15.38 -7.13
CA GLU A 14 22.20 16.80 -7.47
C GLU A 14 21.07 17.52 -6.71
N ASN A 15 21.51 18.44 -5.86
CA ASN A 15 20.71 19.39 -5.12
C ASN A 15 20.10 20.39 -6.11
N ASP A 16 18.77 20.40 -6.21
CA ASP A 16 17.99 21.60 -6.53
C ASP A 16 16.51 21.35 -6.24
N ILE A 17 16.15 21.31 -4.95
CA ILE A 17 14.78 21.55 -4.52
C ILE A 17 14.85 22.62 -3.43
N LYS A 18 14.35 23.80 -3.77
CA LYS A 18 14.24 24.96 -2.87
C LYS A 18 13.58 24.53 -1.54
N SER A 19 14.28 24.84 -0.45
CA SER A 19 13.80 24.70 0.92
C SER A 19 12.53 25.52 1.13
N GLY A 20 11.43 24.82 1.40
CA GLY A 20 10.13 25.43 1.62
C GLY A 20 9.03 24.39 1.56
N THR A 21 9.23 23.24 2.19
CA THR A 21 8.20 22.19 2.29
C THR A 21 7.64 22.20 3.71
N SER A 22 6.32 22.22 3.84
CA SER A 22 5.66 22.05 5.13
C SER A 22 5.59 20.55 5.48
N PRO A 23 5.44 20.17 6.76
CA PRO A 23 5.21 18.79 7.15
C PRO A 23 4.00 18.22 6.41
N LEU A 24 4.04 16.91 6.13
CA LEU A 24 2.89 16.21 5.57
C LEU A 24 1.75 16.22 6.59
N VAL A 25 0.59 16.77 6.23
CA VAL A 25 -0.58 16.84 7.13
C VAL A 25 -1.66 15.88 6.63
N PHE A 26 -2.02 14.91 7.46
CA PHE A 26 -3.15 14.02 7.24
C PHE A 26 -4.23 14.29 8.29
N ASP A 27 -5.45 14.55 7.82
CA ASP A 27 -6.57 14.89 8.68
C ASP A 27 -7.65 13.81 8.65
N PHE A 28 -7.63 12.95 9.67
CA PHE A 28 -8.64 11.92 9.94
C PHE A 28 -9.60 12.36 11.06
N SER A 29 -9.68 13.66 11.36
CA SER A 29 -10.64 14.19 12.33
C SER A 29 -12.08 14.22 11.78
N LYS A 30 -12.22 14.23 10.46
CA LYS A 30 -13.53 14.09 9.82
C LYS A 30 -14.03 12.67 10.00
N PRO A 31 -15.28 12.46 10.47
CA PRO A 31 -15.84 11.13 10.53
C PRO A 31 -15.90 10.54 9.13
N SER A 32 -15.42 9.31 8.96
CA SER A 32 -15.68 8.53 7.74
C SER A 32 -17.19 8.47 7.49
N PRO A 33 -17.64 8.32 6.23
CA PRO A 33 -19.06 8.21 5.92
C PRO A 33 -19.70 7.12 6.79
N ILE A 34 -20.79 7.43 7.49
CA ILE A 34 -21.47 6.44 8.33
C ILE A 34 -22.08 5.39 7.40
N PRO A 35 -21.67 4.11 7.49
CA PRO A 35 -22.19 3.09 6.61
C PRO A 35 -23.68 2.86 6.87
N SER A 36 -24.43 2.64 5.80
CA SER A 36 -25.81 2.14 5.94
C SER A 36 -25.81 0.80 6.68
N ASN A 37 -26.94 0.39 7.27
CA ASN A 37 -27.03 -0.90 7.96
C ASN A 37 -26.62 -2.09 7.06
N ASN A 38 -26.95 -2.03 5.77
CA ASN A 38 -26.56 -3.05 4.80
C ASN A 38 -25.06 -2.99 4.48
N ASP A 39 -24.48 -1.80 4.40
CA ASP A 39 -23.04 -1.63 4.17
C ASP A 39 -22.23 -2.12 5.37
N ALA A 40 -22.67 -1.81 6.59
CA ALA A 40 -22.03 -2.27 7.82
C ALA A 40 -21.98 -3.81 7.89
N LYS A 41 -23.09 -4.48 7.59
CA LYS A 41 -23.15 -5.96 7.51
C LYS A 41 -22.24 -6.51 6.42
N ASN A 42 -22.16 -5.84 5.28
CA ASN A 42 -21.27 -6.26 4.19
C ASN A 42 -19.80 -6.05 4.53
N LEU A 43 -19.44 -4.97 5.22
CA LEU A 43 -18.09 -4.72 5.73
C LEU A 43 -17.68 -5.80 6.75
N GLU A 44 -18.59 -6.20 7.63
CA GLU A 44 -18.37 -7.32 8.56
C GLU A 44 -18.18 -8.65 7.82
N LEU A 45 -19.01 -8.92 6.81
CA LEU A 45 -18.84 -10.11 5.96
C LEU A 45 -17.47 -10.12 5.28
N ILE A 46 -17.03 -8.99 4.71
CA ILE A 46 -15.71 -8.86 4.08
C ILE A 46 -14.60 -9.15 5.09
N LYS A 47 -14.72 -8.64 6.32
CA LYS A 47 -13.77 -8.92 7.40
C LYS A 47 -13.66 -10.41 7.68
N ILE A 48 -14.78 -11.12 7.81
CA ILE A 48 -14.82 -12.58 7.99
C ILE A 48 -14.13 -13.30 6.82
N ILE A 49 -14.45 -12.91 5.57
CA ILE A 49 -13.81 -13.49 4.37
C ILE A 49 -12.28 -13.37 4.45
N ASN A 50 -11.77 -12.21 4.88
CA ASN A 50 -10.33 -11.97 5.00
C ASN A 50 -9.70 -12.73 6.17
N ASP A 51 -10.31 -12.70 7.36
CA ASP A 51 -9.79 -13.33 8.58
C ASP A 51 -9.62 -14.85 8.40
N PHE A 52 -10.50 -15.48 7.62
CA PHE A 52 -10.45 -16.91 7.32
C PHE A 52 -9.79 -17.26 5.97
N GLY A 53 -9.25 -16.27 5.24
CA GLY A 53 -8.58 -16.49 3.96
C GLY A 53 -9.48 -17.13 2.89
N ILE A 54 -10.78 -16.80 2.89
CA ILE A 54 -11.75 -17.39 1.97
C ILE A 54 -11.48 -16.90 0.54
N SER A 55 -11.30 -17.84 -0.40
CA SER A 55 -10.96 -17.50 -1.78
C SER A 55 -12.05 -16.65 -2.47
N HIS A 56 -11.65 -15.81 -3.42
CA HIS A 56 -12.58 -14.97 -4.19
C HIS A 56 -13.71 -15.78 -4.86
N GLN A 57 -13.38 -16.98 -5.37
CA GLN A 57 -14.37 -17.87 -5.98
C GLN A 57 -15.34 -18.43 -4.93
N ALA A 58 -14.84 -18.83 -3.75
CA ALA A 58 -15.67 -19.28 -2.65
C ALA A 58 -16.58 -18.16 -2.15
N TYR A 59 -16.05 -16.95 -1.92
CA TYR A 59 -16.83 -15.78 -1.53
C TYR A 59 -17.94 -15.49 -2.55
N LYS A 60 -17.64 -15.47 -3.86
CA LYS A 60 -18.66 -15.28 -4.91
C LYS A 60 -19.78 -16.32 -4.81
N LYS A 61 -19.44 -17.60 -4.61
CA LYS A 61 -20.43 -18.69 -4.48
C LYS A 61 -21.26 -18.53 -3.21
N LEU A 62 -20.64 -18.20 -2.08
CA LEU A 62 -21.32 -17.94 -0.80
C LEU A 62 -22.29 -16.77 -0.92
N ALA A 63 -21.85 -15.61 -1.41
CA ALA A 63 -22.70 -14.45 -1.60
C ALA A 63 -23.89 -14.74 -2.53
N THR A 64 -23.64 -15.47 -3.64
CA THR A 64 -24.70 -15.88 -4.57
C THR A 64 -25.71 -16.80 -3.89
N HIS A 65 -25.25 -17.78 -3.11
CA HIS A 65 -26.14 -18.72 -2.42
C HIS A 65 -26.94 -18.03 -1.31
N PHE A 66 -26.30 -17.19 -0.50
CA PHE A 66 -27.00 -16.38 0.51
C PHE A 66 -28.06 -15.48 -0.12
N ASN A 67 -27.73 -14.79 -1.21
CA ASN A 67 -28.71 -13.93 -1.87
C ASN A 67 -29.92 -14.69 -2.42
N LYS A 68 -29.75 -15.94 -2.89
CA LYS A 68 -30.87 -16.80 -3.29
C LYS A 68 -31.75 -17.20 -2.12
N ILE A 69 -31.17 -17.44 -0.94
CA ILE A 69 -31.95 -17.73 0.27
C ILE A 69 -32.72 -16.48 0.69
N LEU A 70 -32.07 -15.32 0.67
CA LEU A 70 -32.67 -14.04 1.06
C LEU A 70 -33.80 -13.62 0.10
N GLU A 71 -33.72 -14.00 -1.19
CA GLU A 71 -34.79 -13.81 -2.18
C GLU A 71 -36.11 -14.48 -1.82
N LEU A 72 -36.10 -15.50 -0.97
CA LEU A 72 -37.31 -16.19 -0.55
C LEU A 72 -38.12 -15.37 0.46
N SER A 73 -37.53 -14.34 1.07
CA SER A 73 -38.20 -13.46 2.02
C SER A 73 -38.55 -12.12 1.37
N THR A 74 -39.80 -11.71 1.47
CA THR A 74 -40.25 -10.37 1.05
C THR A 74 -39.94 -9.28 2.09
N GLU A 75 -39.57 -9.66 3.31
CA GLU A 75 -39.33 -8.73 4.43
C GLU A 75 -37.85 -8.35 4.56
N ILE A 76 -36.94 -9.16 4.00
CA ILE A 76 -35.50 -8.91 4.11
C ILE A 76 -35.00 -8.18 2.87
N THR A 77 -34.59 -6.92 3.04
CA THR A 77 -34.02 -6.08 1.97
C THR A 77 -32.50 -6.17 1.85
N TYR A 78 -31.83 -6.83 2.81
CA TYR A 78 -30.38 -7.01 2.80
C TYR A 78 -29.93 -7.91 1.65
N ARG A 79 -28.80 -7.56 1.03
CA ARG A 79 -28.10 -8.37 0.04
C ARG A 79 -26.62 -8.44 0.38
N ALA A 80 -26.09 -9.66 0.40
CA ALA A 80 -24.68 -9.90 0.52
C ALA A 80 -23.96 -9.43 -0.75
N CYS A 81 -22.93 -8.60 -0.60
CA CYS A 81 -22.13 -8.12 -1.71
C CYS A 81 -21.33 -9.26 -2.34
N THR A 82 -21.18 -9.18 -3.65
CA THR A 82 -20.17 -9.97 -4.37
C THR A 82 -18.79 -9.39 -4.08
N PRO A 83 -17.69 -10.15 -4.32
CA PRO A 83 -16.34 -9.64 -4.11
C PRO A 83 -16.05 -8.29 -4.79
N TYR A 84 -16.58 -8.09 -6.00
CA TYR A 84 -16.42 -6.84 -6.75
C TYR A 84 -17.12 -5.66 -6.07
N LEU A 85 -18.37 -5.84 -5.64
CA LEU A 85 -19.10 -4.81 -4.91
C LEU A 85 -18.47 -4.54 -3.54
N GLY A 86 -18.00 -5.59 -2.86
CA GLY A 86 -17.30 -5.46 -1.60
C GLY A 86 -16.00 -4.65 -1.74
N SER A 87 -15.27 -4.83 -2.84
CA SER A 87 -14.08 -4.02 -3.14
C SER A 87 -14.43 -2.54 -3.37
N LYS A 88 -15.54 -2.26 -4.06
CA LYS A 88 -16.05 -0.88 -4.20
C LYS A 88 -16.48 -0.29 -2.86
N LEU A 89 -17.15 -1.09 -2.03
CA LEU A 89 -17.61 -0.70 -0.71
C LEU A 89 -16.43 -0.32 0.19
N LEU A 90 -15.40 -1.16 0.23
CA LEU A 90 -14.17 -0.85 0.95
C LEU A 90 -13.58 0.49 0.51
N LYS A 91 -13.51 0.76 -0.80
CA LYS A 91 -13.03 2.06 -1.31
C LYS A 91 -13.86 3.25 -0.81
N CYS A 92 -15.18 3.11 -0.70
CA CYS A 92 -16.06 4.18 -0.23
C CYS A 92 -15.85 4.52 1.25
N TYR A 93 -15.45 3.53 2.06
CA TYR A 93 -15.29 3.67 3.51
C TYR A 93 -13.82 3.63 3.97
N SER A 94 -12.88 3.53 3.03
CA SER A 94 -11.45 3.64 3.31
C SER A 94 -10.96 5.05 3.04
N ASP A 95 -10.20 5.62 3.98
CA ASP A 95 -9.46 6.87 3.75
C ASP A 95 -8.17 6.63 2.92
N LEU A 96 -8.17 5.59 2.08
CA LEU A 96 -7.08 5.20 1.19
C LEU A 96 -7.21 5.96 -0.13
N GLU A 97 -6.29 6.89 -0.36
CA GLU A 97 -6.12 7.52 -1.67
C GLU A 97 -5.13 6.72 -2.52
N GLU A 98 -5.56 6.42 -3.74
CA GLU A 98 -4.79 5.70 -4.75
C GLU A 98 -4.04 6.71 -5.62
N ASN A 99 -2.71 6.62 -5.67
CA ASN A 99 -1.91 7.38 -6.61
C ASN A 99 -1.83 6.63 -7.94
N ILE A 100 -2.20 7.30 -9.03
CA ILE A 100 -2.19 6.74 -10.37
C ILE A 100 -0.97 7.28 -11.12
N TYR A 101 -0.10 6.37 -11.56
CA TYR A 101 1.09 6.70 -12.32
C TYR A 101 1.00 6.14 -13.73
N SER A 102 1.42 6.94 -14.71
CA SER A 102 1.55 6.46 -16.09
C SER A 102 2.80 5.60 -16.24
N VAL A 103 2.66 4.45 -16.89
CA VAL A 103 3.74 3.48 -17.07
C VAL A 103 3.84 3.06 -18.53
N CYS A 104 5.03 2.62 -18.93
CA CYS A 104 5.23 2.05 -20.25
C CYS A 104 4.25 0.88 -20.49
N PRO A 105 3.63 0.74 -21.68
CA PRO A 105 2.74 -0.39 -22.00
C PRO A 105 3.39 -1.76 -21.76
N LYS A 106 4.68 -1.88 -22.10
CA LYS A 106 5.50 -3.09 -21.88
C LYS A 106 6.03 -3.23 -20.45
N GLY A 107 5.77 -2.26 -19.56
CA GLY A 107 6.18 -2.27 -18.17
C GLY A 107 7.66 -1.96 -17.92
N CYS A 108 8.38 -1.42 -18.91
CA CYS A 108 9.82 -1.19 -18.80
C CYS A 108 10.18 -0.15 -17.74
N MET A 109 9.39 0.93 -17.63
CA MET A 109 9.63 2.06 -16.73
C MET A 109 8.33 2.80 -16.39
N MET A 110 8.36 3.57 -15.31
CA MET A 110 7.34 4.55 -14.93
C MET A 110 7.73 5.96 -15.39
N PHE A 111 6.75 6.73 -15.88
CA PHE A 111 6.96 8.08 -16.36
C PHE A 111 6.86 9.08 -15.19
N ASN A 112 8.02 9.41 -14.60
CA ASN A 112 8.10 10.32 -13.44
C ASN A 112 8.36 11.79 -13.81
N GLU A 113 8.60 12.07 -15.08
CA GLU A 113 8.97 13.39 -15.57
C GLU A 113 7.86 13.90 -16.49
N ALA A 114 7.36 15.11 -16.24
CA ALA A 114 6.20 15.68 -16.96
C ALA A 114 6.38 15.73 -18.49
N HIS A 115 7.63 15.80 -18.97
CA HIS A 115 7.94 15.96 -20.39
C HIS A 115 8.28 14.63 -21.08
N LYS A 116 8.45 13.55 -20.31
CA LYS A 116 8.87 12.27 -20.86
C LYS A 116 7.66 11.48 -21.33
N ILE A 117 7.40 11.54 -22.63
CA ILE A 117 6.25 10.88 -23.25
C ILE A 117 6.60 9.57 -23.99
N VAL A 118 7.88 9.24 -24.14
CA VAL A 118 8.35 8.02 -24.84
C VAL A 118 9.23 7.17 -23.91
N CYS A 119 9.02 5.85 -23.93
CA CYS A 119 9.82 4.92 -23.16
C CYS A 119 11.26 4.84 -23.69
N LYS A 120 12.26 5.16 -22.85
CA LYS A 120 13.70 5.11 -23.22
C LYS A 120 14.22 3.70 -23.54
N HIS A 121 13.49 2.65 -23.19
CA HIS A 121 13.94 1.27 -23.36
C HIS A 121 13.32 0.56 -24.57
N CYS A 122 12.07 0.86 -24.89
CA CYS A 122 11.34 0.13 -25.95
C CYS A 122 10.68 1.04 -26.99
N GLY A 123 10.82 2.36 -26.86
CA GLY A 123 10.29 3.34 -27.82
C GLY A 123 8.77 3.51 -27.81
N GLU A 124 8.05 2.85 -26.93
CA GLU A 124 6.58 2.95 -26.85
C GLU A 124 6.16 4.28 -26.23
N ASP A 125 5.09 4.86 -26.77
CA ASP A 125 4.48 6.09 -26.25
C ASP A 125 3.75 5.84 -24.92
N CYS A 126 3.86 6.82 -24.03
CA CYS A 126 3.14 6.88 -22.77
C CYS A 126 1.64 7.08 -22.99
N TYR A 127 1.26 7.83 -24.03
CA TYR A 127 -0.12 8.18 -24.31
C TYR A 127 -0.57 7.63 -25.66
N LYS A 128 -1.84 7.30 -25.77
CA LYS A 128 -2.50 6.85 -27.00
C LYS A 128 -3.72 7.71 -27.29
N ALA A 129 -4.11 7.78 -28.55
CA ALA A 129 -5.36 8.43 -28.92
C ALA A 129 -6.55 7.73 -28.24
N ASP A 130 -7.42 8.50 -27.61
CA ASP A 130 -8.68 7.98 -27.08
C ASP A 130 -9.74 8.02 -28.19
N LYS A 131 -10.14 6.84 -28.67
CA LYS A 131 -11.15 6.71 -29.72
C LYS A 131 -12.54 7.14 -29.24
N ASN A 132 -12.77 7.22 -27.93
CA ASN A 132 -14.05 7.54 -27.33
C ASN A 132 -14.14 8.99 -26.83
N ASN A 133 -13.03 9.74 -26.84
CA ASN A 133 -13.01 11.12 -26.35
C ASN A 133 -13.19 12.11 -27.50
N LYS A 134 -14.22 12.96 -27.40
CA LYS A 134 -14.53 13.98 -28.41
C LYS A 134 -13.50 15.12 -28.45
N ASP A 135 -12.78 15.31 -27.35
CA ASP A 135 -11.82 16.40 -27.20
C ASP A 135 -10.43 16.09 -27.78
N GLY A 136 -10.22 14.87 -28.29
CA GLY A 136 -8.95 14.44 -28.90
C GLY A 136 -7.77 14.34 -27.94
N MET A 137 -8.00 14.50 -26.63
CA MET A 137 -6.94 14.42 -25.62
C MET A 137 -6.41 13.00 -25.49
N PRO A 138 -5.08 12.79 -25.54
CA PRO A 138 -4.50 11.46 -25.48
C PRO A 138 -4.53 10.94 -24.05
N VAL A 139 -4.84 9.66 -23.89
CA VAL A 139 -4.95 8.99 -22.59
C VAL A 139 -3.74 8.11 -22.34
N ALA A 140 -3.33 7.96 -21.08
CA ALA A 140 -2.23 7.08 -20.72
C ALA A 140 -2.48 5.67 -21.27
N ALA A 141 -1.52 5.13 -21.99
CA ALA A 141 -1.62 3.82 -22.63
C ALA A 141 -1.74 2.71 -21.57
N LYS A 142 -1.09 2.88 -20.42
CA LYS A 142 -1.17 2.03 -19.24
C LYS A 142 -0.92 2.84 -17.96
N ASN A 143 -1.64 2.49 -16.90
CA ASN A 143 -1.48 3.06 -15.57
C ASN A 143 -1.11 1.98 -14.54
N MET A 144 -0.39 2.39 -13.51
CA MET A 144 -0.18 1.64 -12.27
C MET A 144 -0.81 2.41 -11.12
N VAL A 145 -1.42 1.68 -10.20
CA VAL A 145 -1.93 2.24 -8.94
C VAL A 145 -0.95 1.86 -7.83
N GLN A 146 -0.62 2.83 -6.99
CA GLN A 146 0.16 2.62 -5.78
C GLN A 146 -0.51 3.36 -4.61
N ILE A 147 -0.58 2.69 -3.46
CA ILE A 147 -0.97 3.35 -2.21
C ILE A 147 0.28 3.97 -1.59
N SER A 148 0.22 5.27 -1.31
CA SER A 148 1.31 6.03 -0.68
C SER A 148 1.77 5.39 0.64
N LEU A 149 3.08 5.23 0.82
CA LEU A 149 3.63 4.65 2.05
C LEU A 149 3.35 5.55 3.24
N VAL A 150 3.47 6.86 3.04
CA VAL A 150 3.28 7.86 4.10
C VAL A 150 1.82 7.94 4.52
N ARG A 151 0.88 7.76 3.58
CA ARG A 151 -0.55 7.65 3.90
C ARG A 151 -0.87 6.39 4.68
N GLN A 152 -0.28 5.24 4.31
CA GLN A 152 -0.43 4.01 5.10
C GLN A 152 0.09 4.20 6.52
N LEU A 153 1.27 4.82 6.69
CA LEU A 153 1.80 5.13 8.01
C LEU A 153 0.89 6.10 8.79
N ALA A 154 0.32 7.11 8.13
CA ALA A 154 -0.61 8.04 8.73
C ALA A 154 -1.87 7.35 9.25
N LEU A 155 -2.42 6.39 8.49
CA LEU A 155 -3.57 5.58 8.91
C LEU A 155 -3.25 4.70 10.12
N VAL A 156 -2.06 4.10 10.14
CA VAL A 156 -1.61 3.31 11.29
C VAL A 156 -1.47 4.19 12.54
N LEU A 157 -0.92 5.40 12.40
CA LEU A 157 -0.78 6.36 13.50
C LEU A 157 -2.11 6.96 13.95
N ALA A 158 -3.12 6.98 13.08
CA ALA A 158 -4.48 7.42 13.44
C ALA A 158 -5.20 6.41 14.35
N ASN A 159 -4.80 5.14 14.30
CA ASN A 159 -5.30 4.10 15.21
C ASN A 159 -4.68 4.25 16.60
N SER A 160 -5.50 4.49 17.63
CA SER A 160 -5.03 4.71 19.00
C SER A 160 -4.29 3.51 19.59
N THR A 161 -4.74 2.29 19.31
CA THR A 161 -4.10 1.05 19.78
C THR A 161 -2.71 0.89 19.16
N THR A 162 -2.60 0.95 17.83
CA THR A 162 -1.30 0.77 17.17
C THR A 162 -0.35 1.93 17.48
N LYS A 163 -0.86 3.16 17.59
CA LYS A 163 -0.08 4.32 18.07
C LYS A 163 0.49 4.09 19.47
N ALA A 164 -0.30 3.54 20.39
CA ALA A 164 0.18 3.22 21.73
C ALA A 164 1.28 2.13 21.70
N GLU A 165 1.12 1.10 20.86
CA GLU A 165 2.15 0.08 20.65
C GLU A 165 3.46 0.66 20.08
N MET A 166 3.39 1.65 19.19
CA MET A 166 4.56 2.32 18.62
C MET A 166 5.35 3.17 19.64
N LEU A 167 4.80 3.43 20.83
CA LEU A 167 5.56 4.05 21.91
C LEU A 167 6.55 3.09 22.56
N TYR A 168 6.50 1.79 22.22
CA TYR A 168 7.47 0.79 22.69
C TYR A 168 8.90 1.30 22.61
N ARG A 169 9.32 1.82 21.45
CA ARG A 169 10.71 2.25 21.27
C ARG A 169 11.09 3.51 22.05
N HIS A 170 10.13 4.39 22.33
CA HIS A 170 10.38 5.53 23.20
C HIS A 170 10.59 5.10 24.66
N ASN A 171 9.87 4.07 25.09
CA ASN A 171 9.88 3.57 26.47
C ASN A 171 10.91 2.44 26.69
N HIS A 172 11.53 1.91 25.63
CA HIS A 172 12.42 0.77 25.72
C HIS A 172 13.82 1.19 26.18
N GLU A 173 14.24 0.67 27.32
CA GLU A 173 15.62 0.77 27.81
C GLU A 173 16.44 -0.41 27.29
N GLN A 174 17.63 -0.14 26.76
CA GLN A 174 18.54 -1.21 26.37
C GLN A 174 19.06 -1.95 27.60
N ILE A 175 19.10 -3.27 27.51
CA ILE A 175 19.68 -4.12 28.54
C ILE A 175 21.19 -3.86 28.57
N SER A 176 21.74 -3.59 29.76
CA SER A 176 23.15 -3.23 29.97
C SER A 176 24.13 -4.39 29.78
N ASP A 177 23.64 -5.61 29.51
CA ASP A 177 24.43 -6.82 29.34
C ASP A 177 25.05 -6.98 27.94
N GLY A 178 24.82 -6.00 27.05
CA GLY A 178 25.31 -6.02 25.67
C GLY A 178 24.51 -6.93 24.74
N SER A 179 23.41 -7.52 25.22
CA SER A 179 22.47 -8.27 24.38
C SER A 179 21.76 -7.32 23.41
N LYS A 180 21.57 -7.79 22.17
CA LYS A 180 20.81 -7.06 21.15
C LYS A 180 19.35 -7.56 21.21
N SER A 181 18.56 -6.97 22.10
CA SER A 181 17.17 -7.38 22.36
C SER A 181 16.11 -6.65 21.50
N ASP A 182 16.52 -5.91 20.47
CA ASP A 182 15.63 -5.07 19.65
C ASP A 182 15.83 -5.27 18.13
N ILE A 183 16.22 -4.24 17.35
CA ILE A 183 16.30 -4.27 15.86
C ILE A 183 17.16 -5.42 15.32
N PHE A 184 18.18 -5.81 16.09
CA PHE A 184 19.12 -6.86 15.75
C PHE A 184 18.90 -8.14 16.57
N ASP A 185 17.71 -8.31 17.14
CA ASP A 185 17.30 -9.58 17.77
C ASP A 185 17.16 -10.64 16.67
N GLY A 186 18.18 -11.49 16.58
CA GLY A 186 18.23 -12.60 15.63
C GLY A 186 17.14 -13.64 15.86
N HIS A 187 16.63 -13.79 17.08
CA HIS A 187 15.55 -14.71 17.40
C HIS A 187 14.22 -14.19 16.84
N ALA A 188 13.89 -12.91 17.09
CA ALA A 188 12.72 -12.28 16.48
C ALA A 188 12.76 -12.36 14.95
N TYR A 189 13.93 -12.08 14.35
CA TYR A 189 14.13 -12.20 12.91
C TYR A 189 13.94 -13.63 12.37
N GLN A 190 14.28 -14.68 13.13
CA GLN A 190 14.08 -16.07 12.70
C GLN A 190 12.60 -16.47 12.71
N THR A 191 11.79 -15.90 13.60
CA THR A 191 10.35 -16.19 13.71
C THR A 191 9.47 -15.50 12.67
N ARG A 192 10.08 -14.82 11.70
CA ARG A 192 9.41 -13.93 10.75
C ARG A 192 8.48 -14.69 9.79
N ASP A 193 7.24 -14.20 9.64
CA ASP A 193 6.27 -14.67 8.63
C ASP A 193 6.35 -13.83 7.33
N ILE A 194 7.58 -13.44 6.96
CA ILE A 194 7.83 -12.56 5.80
C ILE A 194 7.79 -13.35 4.48
N PHE A 195 7.94 -14.67 4.55
CA PHE A 195 8.06 -15.56 3.41
C PHE A 195 7.08 -16.72 3.50
N SER A 196 5.78 -16.43 3.60
CA SER A 196 4.84 -17.36 2.98
C SER A 196 4.93 -17.07 1.48
N PRO A 197 5.55 -17.94 0.65
CA PRO A 197 5.52 -17.74 -0.78
C PRO A 197 4.06 -17.88 -1.16
N MET A 198 3.39 -16.74 -1.37
CA MET A 198 2.18 -16.72 -2.14
C MET A 198 2.63 -17.21 -3.51
N ARG A 199 2.53 -18.53 -3.74
CA ARG A 199 2.78 -19.20 -5.02
C ARG A 199 1.62 -18.82 -5.93
N MET A 200 1.61 -17.55 -6.25
CA MET A 200 0.69 -16.93 -7.15
C MET A 200 1.44 -16.99 -8.48
N ILE A 201 1.11 -18.00 -9.30
CA ILE A 201 1.52 -18.02 -10.71
C ILE A 201 0.75 -16.88 -11.36
N LEU A 202 1.25 -15.67 -11.21
CA LEU A 202 0.68 -14.48 -11.82
C LEU A 202 1.28 -14.37 -13.22
N PRO A 203 0.48 -14.09 -14.26
CA PRO A 203 0.98 -13.82 -15.60
C PRO A 203 1.70 -12.46 -15.71
N PHE A 204 2.02 -11.85 -14.57
CA PHE A 204 2.62 -10.54 -14.43
C PHE A 204 3.68 -10.54 -13.33
N CYS A 205 4.68 -9.68 -13.49
CA CYS A 205 5.66 -9.42 -12.45
C CYS A 205 5.01 -8.55 -11.37
N LEU A 206 4.95 -9.07 -10.15
CA LEU A 206 4.54 -8.35 -8.95
C LEU A 206 5.79 -8.07 -8.12
N ILE A 207 5.99 -6.81 -7.76
CA ILE A 207 7.04 -6.42 -6.82
C ILE A 207 6.34 -5.97 -5.53
N ILE A 208 6.71 -6.60 -4.43
CA ILE A 208 6.21 -6.26 -3.08
C ILE A 208 7.39 -5.72 -2.29
N LEU A 209 7.30 -4.45 -1.90
CA LEU A 209 8.19 -3.83 -0.93
C LEU A 209 7.51 -3.85 0.43
N ASN A 210 8.12 -4.58 1.37
CA ASN A 210 7.68 -4.59 2.76
C ASN A 210 8.46 -3.52 3.53
N ALA A 211 7.76 -2.58 4.15
CA ALA A 211 8.30 -1.59 5.05
C ALA A 211 7.91 -1.94 6.49
N THR A 212 8.93 -2.15 7.33
CA THR A 212 8.79 -2.53 8.73
C THR A 212 8.81 -1.31 9.63
N ILE A 213 7.85 -1.22 10.56
CA ILE A 213 7.79 -0.12 11.51
C ILE A 213 8.56 -0.50 12.78
N LEU A 214 9.81 -0.07 12.86
CA LEU A 214 10.72 -0.40 13.98
C LEU A 214 10.37 0.29 15.31
N ASN A 215 9.26 1.02 15.37
CA ASN A 215 8.74 1.60 16.60
C ASN A 215 7.88 0.62 17.40
N LEU A 216 7.38 -0.43 16.74
CA LEU A 216 6.64 -1.52 17.36
C LEU A 216 7.60 -2.50 18.07
N PRO A 217 7.09 -3.41 18.92
CA PRO A 217 7.91 -4.46 19.55
C PRO A 217 8.47 -5.51 18.56
N PRO A 218 9.67 -6.09 18.80
CA PRO A 218 10.31 -7.11 17.94
C PRO A 218 9.45 -8.30 17.56
N MET A 219 8.65 -8.81 18.50
CA MET A 219 7.78 -9.97 18.27
C MET A 219 6.53 -9.64 17.44
N VAL A 220 6.30 -8.36 17.14
CA VAL A 220 5.09 -7.88 16.49
C VAL A 220 5.39 -7.27 15.12
N TYR A 221 6.48 -6.53 14.95
CA TYR A 221 6.72 -5.81 13.68
C TYR A 221 7.07 -6.70 12.48
N TYR A 222 7.42 -7.97 12.70
CA TYR A 222 7.58 -8.96 11.62
C TYR A 222 6.29 -9.70 11.24
N LYS A 223 5.17 -9.42 11.91
CA LYS A 223 3.86 -9.98 11.54
C LYS A 223 3.37 -9.32 10.26
N LYS A 224 2.81 -10.12 9.33
CA LYS A 224 2.30 -9.64 8.05
C LYS A 224 1.34 -8.44 8.18
N ASN A 225 0.45 -8.48 9.16
CA ASN A 225 -0.57 -7.44 9.38
C ASN A 225 -0.01 -6.15 10.01
N GLN A 226 1.28 -6.11 10.36
CA GLN A 226 1.95 -4.98 11.00
C GLN A 226 3.04 -4.36 10.09
N MET A 227 3.27 -4.95 8.91
CA MET A 227 4.14 -4.39 7.88
C MET A 227 3.32 -3.54 6.91
N LEU A 228 3.87 -2.41 6.49
CA LEU A 228 3.33 -1.65 5.38
C LEU A 228 3.78 -2.28 4.07
N GLN A 229 2.88 -2.39 3.10
CA GLN A 229 3.20 -3.02 1.82
C GLN A 229 3.01 -2.02 0.68
N ILE A 230 4.02 -1.98 -0.18
CA ILE A 230 3.95 -1.24 -1.44
C ILE A 230 3.96 -2.29 -2.54
N GLU A 231 2.80 -2.46 -3.16
CA GLU A 231 2.64 -3.35 -4.30
C GLU A 231 2.82 -2.55 -5.59
N MET A 232 3.67 -3.06 -6.48
CA MET A 232 3.93 -2.48 -7.80
C MET A 232 3.71 -3.57 -8.85
N ILE A 233 2.87 -3.27 -9.84
CA ILE A 233 2.61 -4.15 -10.98
C ILE A 233 3.10 -3.47 -12.26
N PRO A 234 4.42 -3.53 -12.55
CA PRO A 234 5.00 -2.88 -13.73
C PRO A 234 4.43 -3.46 -15.04
N GLY A 235 4.20 -4.77 -15.11
CA GLY A 235 3.65 -5.42 -16.28
C GLY A 235 3.93 -6.92 -16.39
N PRO A 236 3.83 -7.49 -17.59
CA PRO A 236 3.99 -8.94 -17.79
C PRO A 236 5.42 -9.43 -17.50
N SER A 237 6.40 -8.52 -17.46
CA SER A 237 7.81 -8.84 -17.25
C SER A 237 8.42 -7.89 -16.21
N ALA A 238 9.59 -8.28 -15.70
CA ALA A 238 10.35 -7.44 -14.77
C ALA A 238 10.69 -6.09 -15.43
N PRO A 239 10.63 -4.97 -14.68
CA PRO A 239 10.90 -3.66 -15.22
C PRO A 239 12.39 -3.53 -15.57
N LEU A 240 12.68 -2.81 -16.67
CA LEU A 240 14.05 -2.49 -17.07
C LEU A 240 14.63 -1.33 -16.25
N ASP A 241 13.75 -0.46 -15.72
CA ASP A 241 14.09 0.63 -14.82
C ASP A 241 13.27 0.50 -13.53
N PHE A 242 13.67 -0.43 -12.66
CA PHE A 242 13.02 -0.63 -11.35
C PHE A 242 13.00 0.67 -10.51
N TRP A 243 14.07 1.45 -10.55
CA TRP A 243 14.19 2.68 -9.76
C TRP A 243 13.17 3.73 -10.16
N SER A 244 12.75 3.76 -11.42
CA SER A 244 11.63 4.61 -11.84
C SER A 244 10.36 4.30 -11.04
N PHE A 245 10.02 3.03 -10.79
CA PHE A 245 8.84 2.67 -10.00
C PHE A 245 8.99 3.00 -8.51
N LEU A 246 10.21 2.96 -7.98
CA LEU A 246 10.48 3.24 -6.57
C LEU A 246 10.59 4.74 -6.25
N LYS A 247 10.83 5.59 -7.27
CA LYS A 247 11.08 7.02 -7.11
C LYS A 247 10.02 7.75 -6.28
N PRO A 248 8.70 7.57 -6.47
CA PRO A 248 7.70 8.26 -5.65
C PRO A 248 7.82 7.92 -4.17
N THR A 249 7.98 6.64 -3.84
CA THR A 249 8.19 6.20 -2.45
C THR A 249 9.44 6.83 -1.83
N LEU A 250 10.54 6.92 -2.57
CA LEU A 250 11.78 7.53 -2.06
C LEU A 250 11.62 9.03 -1.82
N LEU A 251 10.88 9.72 -2.68
CA LEU A 251 10.55 11.14 -2.48
C LEU A 251 9.67 11.34 -1.23
N GLU A 252 8.66 10.50 -1.04
CA GLU A 252 7.83 10.51 0.15
C GLU A 252 8.66 10.29 1.43
N LEU A 253 9.59 9.32 1.42
CA LEU A 253 10.50 9.04 2.52
C LEU A 253 11.45 10.21 2.81
N LYS A 254 11.93 10.88 1.76
CA LYS A 254 12.78 12.08 1.90
C LYS A 254 12.02 13.20 2.61
N VAL A 255 10.77 13.47 2.21
CA VAL A 255 9.93 14.48 2.88
C VAL A 255 9.67 14.10 4.34
N LEU A 256 9.39 12.81 4.63
CA LEU A 256 9.26 12.36 6.02
C LEU A 256 10.52 12.59 6.85
N GLN A 257 11.69 12.37 6.26
CA GLN A 257 12.96 12.56 6.94
C GLN A 257 13.25 14.04 7.22
N GLU A 258 12.93 14.92 6.27
CA GLU A 258 13.25 16.35 6.34
C GLU A 258 12.21 17.15 7.14
N GLU A 259 10.92 16.91 6.91
CA GLU A 259 9.82 17.73 7.43
C GLU A 259 8.94 16.99 8.45
N GLY A 260 8.98 15.66 8.45
CA GLY A 260 8.10 14.84 9.29
C GLY A 260 6.64 14.83 8.81
N MET A 261 5.74 14.45 9.72
CA MET A 261 4.32 14.28 9.45
C MET A 261 3.47 14.62 10.67
N VAL A 262 2.31 15.23 10.41
CA VAL A 262 1.27 15.54 11.40
C VAL A 262 0.01 14.74 11.06
N VAL A 263 -0.45 13.94 12.01
CA VAL A 263 -1.70 13.17 11.89
C VAL A 263 -2.72 13.75 12.86
N LYS A 264 -3.80 14.32 12.34
CA LYS A 264 -4.94 14.79 13.14
C LYS A 264 -5.97 13.68 13.24
N THR A 265 -6.38 13.36 14.45
CA THR A 265 -7.43 12.37 14.74
C THR A 265 -8.58 13.06 15.46
N GLN A 266 -9.76 12.43 15.50
CA GLN A 266 -10.80 12.89 16.42
C GLN A 266 -10.28 12.84 17.84
N THR A 267 -10.40 13.94 18.57
CA THR A 267 -10.23 13.94 20.02
C THR A 267 -11.41 13.17 20.59
N ALA A 268 -11.15 12.07 21.30
CA ALA A 268 -12.19 11.47 22.13
C ALA A 268 -12.70 12.56 23.08
N ILE A 269 -13.98 12.92 22.96
CA ILE A 269 -14.64 13.73 23.97
C ILE A 269 -14.72 12.81 25.19
N ILE A 270 -13.88 13.06 26.18
CA ILE A 270 -13.90 12.40 27.50
C ILE A 270 -15.02 13.04 28.31
#